data_AF-A0A3B9J6P8-F1
#
_entry.id   AF-A0A3B9J6P8-F1
#
_cell.length_a   1.000
_cell.length_b   1.000
_cell.length_c   1.000
_cell.angle_alpha   90.00
_cell.angle_beta   90.00
_cell.angle_gamma   90.00
#
_symmetry.space_group_name_H-M   'P 1'
#
loop_
_entity.id
_entity.type
_entity.pdbx_description
1 polymer ?
#
loop_
_entity_poly.entity_id
_entity_poly.type
_entity_poly.pdbx_seq_one_letter_code
_entity_poly.pdbx_strand_id
1 'polypeptide(L)'
;LQDRLKREERELTQDQVEYEQRKWEERGNLAEIGASVFGIGRKKSLTTQLTKNRMTQQSKADVEQSAQAIQQFEQQIVELQARRAQLIEESNERWASIVNQISEIPLTPKKTDIFIDYFGVAWRPFYLISSSGQIQEIPAFGQE
;
A
#
# COMPACT_ATOMS: atom_id res chain seq x y z
N LEU A 1 -9.82 9.01 -6.91
CA LEU A 1 -10.45 8.03 -7.81
C LEU A 1 -11.74 7.49 -7.22
N GLN A 2 -11.75 6.97 -5.99
CA GLN A 2 -12.98 6.52 -5.31
C GLN A 2 -14.08 7.59 -5.23
N ASP A 3 -13.74 8.83 -4.87
CA ASP A 3 -14.74 9.92 -4.85
C ASP A 3 -15.23 10.30 -6.25
N ARG A 4 -14.42 10.09 -7.30
CA ARG A 4 -14.84 10.30 -8.69
C ARG A 4 -15.77 9.18 -9.12
N LEU A 5 -15.42 7.92 -8.85
CA LEU A 5 -16.25 6.75 -9.09
C LEU A 5 -17.63 6.89 -8.42
N LYS A 6 -17.68 7.27 -7.14
CA LYS A 6 -18.94 7.52 -6.45
C LYS A 6 -19.78 8.66 -7.04
N ARG A 7 -19.16 9.62 -7.71
CA ARG A 7 -19.88 10.69 -8.43
C ARG A 7 -20.44 10.16 -9.74
N GLU A 8 -19.63 9.48 -10.53
CA GLU A 8 -20.05 8.84 -11.78
C GLU A 8 -21.19 7.83 -11.56
N GLU A 9 -21.15 7.03 -10.49
CA GLU A 9 -22.26 6.11 -10.16
C GLU A 9 -23.58 6.85 -9.93
N ARG A 10 -23.52 8.03 -9.30
CA ARG A 10 -24.71 8.88 -9.08
C ARG A 10 -25.16 9.53 -10.38
N GLU A 11 -24.23 9.99 -11.22
CA GLU A 11 -24.51 10.55 -12.54
C GLU A 11 -25.13 9.49 -13.45
N LEU A 12 -24.56 8.29 -13.53
CA LEU A 12 -25.14 7.15 -14.25
C LEU A 12 -26.57 6.85 -13.81
N THR A 13 -26.84 6.90 -12.50
CA THR A 13 -28.20 6.70 -11.98
C THR A 13 -29.16 7.78 -12.48
N GLN A 14 -28.73 9.04 -12.53
CA GLN A 14 -29.52 10.15 -13.05
C GLN A 14 -29.73 10.03 -14.56
N ASP A 15 -28.67 9.75 -15.31
CA ASP A 15 -28.70 9.58 -16.76
C ASP A 15 -29.63 8.42 -17.16
N GLN A 16 -29.62 7.33 -16.40
CA GLN A 16 -30.50 6.18 -16.62
C GLN A 16 -31.98 6.54 -16.42
N VAL A 17 -32.28 7.35 -15.40
CA VAL A 17 -33.63 7.87 -15.15
C VAL A 17 -34.05 8.80 -16.28
N GLU A 18 -33.18 9.71 -16.72
CA GLU A 18 -33.46 10.62 -17.82
C GLU A 18 -33.68 9.87 -19.14
N TYR A 19 -32.82 8.89 -19.45
CA TYR A 19 -32.97 8.05 -20.63
C TYR A 19 -34.31 7.30 -20.64
N GLU A 20 -34.70 6.69 -19.50
CA GLU A 20 -35.98 6.00 -19.41
C GLU A 20 -37.16 6.96 -19.55
N GLN A 21 -37.10 8.15 -18.95
CA GLN A 21 -38.11 9.20 -19.15
C GLN A 21 -38.24 9.60 -20.62
N ARG A 22 -37.14 9.93 -21.29
CA ARG A 22 -37.13 10.29 -22.72
C ARG A 22 -37.63 9.16 -23.62
N LYS A 23 -37.31 7.91 -23.29
CA LYS A 23 -37.80 6.71 -23.99
C LYS A 23 -39.30 6.47 -23.78
N TRP A 24 -39.85 6.79 -22.61
CA TRP A 24 -41.30 6.79 -22.38
C TRP A 24 -41.99 7.91 -23.19
N GLU A 25 -41.41 9.10 -23.21
CA GLU A 25 -41.91 10.23 -24.02
C GLU A 25 -41.90 9.93 -25.51
N GLU A 26 -40.84 9.28 -26.01
CA GLU A 26 -40.73 8.86 -27.41
C GLU A 26 -41.83 7.85 -27.78
N ARG A 27 -42.07 6.85 -26.92
CA ARG A 27 -43.14 5.85 -27.10
C ARG A 27 -44.53 6.49 -27.09
N GLY A 28 -44.80 7.38 -26.14
CA GLY A 28 -46.07 8.11 -26.06
C GLY A 28 -46.28 8.98 -27.30
N ASN A 29 -45.24 9.68 -27.74
CA ASN A 29 -45.30 10.52 -28.95
C ASN A 29 -45.56 9.66 -30.20
N LEU A 30 -44.90 8.49 -30.33
CA LEU A 30 -45.11 7.55 -31.44
C LEU A 30 -46.57 7.05 -31.50
N ALA A 31 -47.16 6.74 -30.35
CA ALA A 31 -48.57 6.36 -30.26
C ALA A 31 -49.52 7.48 -30.72
N GLU A 32 -49.26 8.73 -30.31
CA GLU A 32 -50.03 9.90 -30.75
C GLU A 32 -49.94 10.13 -32.27
N ILE A 33 -48.77 9.87 -32.88
CA ILE A 33 -48.59 9.96 -34.33
C ILE A 33 -49.40 8.89 -35.03
N GLY A 34 -49.33 7.64 -34.56
CA GLY A 34 -50.16 6.55 -35.06
C GLY A 34 -51.64 6.92 -35.03
N ALA A 35 -52.14 7.41 -33.90
CA ALA A 35 -53.52 7.91 -33.77
C ALA A 35 -53.83 9.04 -34.77
N SER A 36 -52.92 9.99 -34.96
CA SER A 36 -53.10 11.11 -35.90
C SER A 36 -53.18 10.68 -37.37
N VAL A 37 -52.50 9.59 -37.75
CA VAL A 37 -52.57 9.01 -39.10
C VAL A 37 -53.95 8.36 -39.35
N PHE A 38 -54.58 7.83 -38.30
CA PHE A 38 -55.95 7.30 -38.34
C PHE A 38 -57.03 8.37 -38.14
N GLY A 39 -56.68 9.65 -38.16
CA GLY A 39 -57.64 10.76 -38.03
C GLY A 39 -58.10 11.05 -36.59
N ILE A 40 -57.50 10.40 -35.59
CA ILE A 40 -57.81 10.61 -34.17
C ILE A 40 -56.79 11.61 -33.59
N GLY A 41 -57.24 12.82 -33.24
CA GLY A 41 -56.42 13.83 -32.57
C GLY A 41 -55.79 14.89 -33.49
N ARG A 42 -54.75 15.60 -33.01
CA ARG A 42 -54.09 16.70 -33.73
C ARG A 42 -52.98 16.19 -34.65
N LYS A 43 -52.83 16.80 -35.84
CA LYS A 43 -51.72 16.51 -36.76
C LYS A 43 -50.38 16.84 -36.10
N LYS A 44 -49.47 15.88 -36.00
CA LYS A 44 -48.11 16.07 -35.48
C LYS A 44 -47.08 16.18 -36.60
N SER A 45 -46.08 17.04 -36.41
CA SER A 45 -44.97 17.21 -37.35
C SER A 45 -43.95 16.08 -37.23
N LEU A 46 -43.46 15.58 -38.36
CA LEU A 46 -42.36 14.60 -38.43
C LEU A 46 -41.03 15.20 -37.91
N THR A 47 -40.82 16.50 -38.07
CA THR A 47 -39.57 17.18 -37.66
C THR A 47 -39.35 17.13 -36.16
N THR A 48 -40.43 17.31 -35.38
CA THR A 48 -40.39 17.23 -33.90
C THR A 48 -39.99 15.84 -33.42
N GLN A 49 -40.29 14.78 -34.18
CA GLN A 49 -39.95 13.40 -33.80
C GLN A 49 -38.46 13.12 -33.96
N LEU A 50 -37.86 13.61 -35.05
CA LEU A 50 -36.43 13.48 -35.29
C LEU A 50 -35.63 14.13 -34.16
N THR A 51 -36.07 15.30 -33.69
CA THR A 51 -35.46 15.96 -32.53
C THR A 51 -35.60 15.12 -31.26
N LYS A 52 -36.78 14.55 -30.98
CA LYS A 52 -37.01 13.71 -29.80
C LYS A 52 -36.19 12.42 -29.81
N ASN A 53 -36.15 11.71 -30.94
CA ASN A 53 -35.31 10.53 -31.09
C ASN A 53 -33.83 10.88 -30.90
N ARG A 54 -33.35 11.98 -31.49
CA ARG A 54 -31.98 12.47 -31.25
C ARG A 54 -31.70 12.70 -29.76
N MET A 55 -32.65 13.28 -29.03
CA MET A 55 -32.51 13.50 -27.58
C MET A 55 -32.49 12.18 -26.79
N THR A 56 -33.30 11.18 -27.16
CA THR A 56 -33.24 9.84 -26.55
C THR A 56 -31.89 9.17 -26.83
N GLN A 57 -31.40 9.24 -28.07
CA GLN A 57 -30.09 8.68 -28.44
C GLN A 57 -28.94 9.37 -27.70
N GLN A 58 -29.03 10.69 -27.53
CA GLN A 58 -28.06 11.45 -26.75
C GLN A 58 -28.02 10.95 -25.30
N SER A 59 -29.16 10.84 -24.62
CA SER A 59 -29.19 10.33 -23.24
C SER A 59 -28.76 8.87 -23.12
N LYS A 60 -28.96 8.05 -24.17
CA LYS A 60 -28.39 6.70 -24.22
C LYS A 60 -26.86 6.73 -24.26
N ALA A 61 -26.30 7.63 -25.07
CA ALA A 61 -24.86 7.81 -25.17
C ALA A 61 -24.26 8.33 -23.85
N ASP A 62 -24.98 9.22 -23.15
CA ASP A 62 -24.57 9.74 -21.84
C ASP A 62 -24.49 8.58 -20.82
N VAL A 63 -25.51 7.71 -20.74
CA VAL A 63 -25.50 6.50 -19.92
C VAL A 63 -24.31 5.57 -20.24
N GLU A 64 -24.06 5.32 -21.53
CA GLU A 64 -22.96 4.46 -21.98
C GLU A 64 -21.59 5.07 -21.61
N GLN A 65 -21.44 6.39 -21.74
CA GLN A 65 -20.23 7.11 -21.36
C GLN A 65 -19.97 7.00 -19.85
N SER A 66 -20.98 7.26 -19.02
CA SER A 66 -20.88 7.18 -17.56
C SER A 66 -20.53 5.75 -17.12
N ALA A 67 -21.14 4.73 -17.74
CA ALA A 67 -20.81 3.32 -17.47
C ALA A 67 -19.36 2.97 -17.84
N GLN A 68 -18.86 3.44 -18.99
CA GLN A 68 -17.48 3.24 -19.40
C GLN A 68 -16.50 3.96 -18.46
N ALA A 69 -16.83 5.17 -18.01
CA ALA A 69 -16.01 5.94 -17.07
C ALA A 69 -15.87 5.22 -15.72
N ILE A 70 -16.97 4.65 -15.20
CA ILE A 70 -16.94 3.83 -13.97
C ILE A 70 -16.01 2.65 -14.15
N GLN A 71 -16.15 1.88 -15.23
CA GLN A 71 -15.30 0.72 -15.50
C GLN A 71 -13.81 1.10 -15.57
N GLN A 72 -13.48 2.23 -16.21
CA GLN A 72 -12.10 2.74 -16.26
C GLN A 72 -11.59 3.10 -14.86
N PHE A 73 -12.41 3.75 -14.02
CA PHE A 73 -12.02 4.10 -12.66
C PHE A 73 -11.82 2.89 -11.77
N GLU A 74 -12.67 1.86 -11.91
CA GLU A 74 -12.49 0.59 -11.20
C GLU A 74 -11.16 -0.07 -11.56
N GLN A 75 -10.86 -0.18 -12.85
CA GLN A 75 -9.59 -0.75 -13.34
C GLN A 75 -8.38 0.01 -12.81
N GLN A 76 -8.41 1.35 -12.86
CA GLN A 76 -7.32 2.18 -12.33
C GLN A 76 -7.13 2.00 -10.82
N ILE A 77 -8.21 1.84 -10.05
CA ILE A 77 -8.12 1.60 -8.61
C ILE A 77 -7.47 0.24 -8.34
N VAL A 78 -7.88 -0.81 -9.05
CA VAL A 78 -7.30 -2.16 -8.90
C VAL A 78 -5.81 -2.16 -9.26
N GLU A 79 -5.44 -1.51 -10.38
CA GLU A 79 -4.04 -1.40 -10.80
C GLU A 79 -3.19 -0.67 -9.76
N LEU A 80 -3.68 0.45 -9.22
CA LEU A 80 -2.98 1.19 -8.16
C LEU A 80 -2.84 0.38 -6.87
N GLN A 81 -3.85 -0.40 -6.50
CA GLN A 81 -3.77 -1.28 -5.34
C GLN A 81 -2.73 -2.39 -5.54
N ALA A 82 -2.69 -3.01 -6.72
CA ALA A 82 -1.70 -4.03 -7.08
C ALA A 82 -0.28 -3.44 -7.05
N ARG A 83 -0.08 -2.27 -7.66
CA ARG A 83 1.20 -1.56 -7.66
C ARG A 83 1.65 -1.17 -6.26
N ARG A 84 0.72 -0.72 -5.41
CA ARG A 84 1.02 -0.43 -4.01
C ARG A 84 1.50 -1.67 -3.26
N ALA A 85 0.85 -2.82 -3.45
CA ALA A 85 1.26 -4.07 -2.82
C ALA A 85 2.67 -4.48 -3.28
N GLN A 86 2.97 -4.38 -4.58
CA GLN A 86 4.30 -4.64 -5.12
C GLN A 86 5.38 -3.73 -4.53
N LEU A 87 5.11 -2.43 -4.40
CA LEU A 87 6.07 -1.47 -3.82
C LEU A 87 6.33 -1.73 -2.33
N ILE A 88 5.32 -2.18 -1.58
CA ILE A 88 5.49 -2.56 -0.17
C ILE A 88 6.38 -3.80 -0.09
N GLU A 89 6.16 -4.80 -0.93
CA GLU A 89 6.98 -6.01 -0.95
C GLU A 89 8.43 -5.69 -1.33
N GLU A 90 8.63 -4.92 -2.41
CA GLU A 90 9.96 -4.48 -2.84
C GLU A 90 10.69 -3.69 -1.73
N SER A 91 9.97 -2.84 -1.01
CA SER A 91 10.54 -2.13 0.14
C SER A 91 10.92 -3.08 1.27
N ASN A 92 10.07 -4.05 1.60
CA ASN A 92 10.34 -5.03 2.65
C ASN A 92 11.54 -5.92 2.30
N GLU A 93 11.64 -6.38 1.06
CA GLU A 93 12.79 -7.14 0.56
C GLU A 93 14.08 -6.33 0.67
N ARG A 94 14.04 -5.04 0.29
CA ARG A 94 15.19 -4.14 0.46
C ARG A 94 15.60 -4.00 1.93
N TRP A 95 14.65 -3.75 2.84
CA TRP A 95 14.95 -3.66 4.26
C TRP A 95 15.50 -4.96 4.84
N ALA A 96 14.92 -6.10 4.47
CA ALA A 96 15.42 -7.42 4.88
C ALA A 96 16.87 -7.66 4.40
N SER A 97 17.20 -7.25 3.18
CA SER A 97 18.56 -7.38 2.66
C SER A 97 19.60 -6.55 3.42
N ILE A 98 19.21 -5.36 3.92
CA ILE A 98 20.09 -4.47 4.69
C ILE A 98 20.27 -4.98 6.12
N VAL A 99 19.21 -5.45 6.77
CA VAL A 99 19.27 -6.00 8.14
C VAL A 99 20.18 -7.23 8.20
N ASN A 100 20.22 -8.04 7.15
CA ASN A 100 21.13 -9.20 7.08
C ASN A 100 22.59 -8.82 6.83
N GLN A 101 22.91 -7.55 6.53
CA GLN A 101 24.27 -7.04 6.37
C GLN A 101 24.83 -6.47 7.69
N ILE A 102 24.52 -7.10 8.82
CA ILE A 102 25.19 -6.79 10.09
C ILE A 102 26.66 -7.21 9.96
N SER A 103 27.50 -6.21 9.74
CA SER A 103 28.95 -6.31 9.79
C SER A 103 29.38 -6.26 11.25
N GLU A 104 29.80 -7.39 11.81
CA GLU A 104 30.55 -7.39 13.07
C GLU A 104 31.88 -6.67 12.83
N ILE A 105 32.06 -5.51 13.46
CA ILE A 105 33.35 -4.81 13.48
C ILE A 105 34.09 -5.34 14.73
N PRO A 106 35.06 -6.26 14.60
CA PRO A 106 35.81 -6.75 15.74
C PRO A 106 36.67 -5.60 16.30
N LEU A 107 36.26 -5.04 17.43
CA LEU A 107 37.09 -4.12 18.21
C LEU A 107 38.17 -4.93 18.92
N THR A 108 39.34 -5.03 18.29
CA THR A 108 40.53 -5.58 18.96
C THR A 108 41.10 -4.50 19.88
N PRO A 109 41.18 -4.74 21.21
CA PRO A 109 41.78 -3.77 22.11
C PRO A 109 43.25 -3.58 21.73
N LYS A 110 43.67 -2.33 21.55
CA LYS A 110 45.08 -2.02 21.28
C LYS A 110 45.88 -2.23 22.56
N LYS A 111 47.07 -2.83 22.46
CA LYS A 111 47.98 -3.02 23.60
C LYS A 111 48.30 -1.71 24.33
N THR A 112 48.22 -0.58 23.63
CA THR A 112 48.42 0.77 24.18
C THR A 112 47.34 1.22 25.16
N ASP A 113 46.14 0.62 25.11
CA ASP A 113 45.01 0.96 25.97
C ASP A 113 44.89 0.03 27.20
N ILE A 114 45.86 -0.86 27.40
CA ILE A 114 45.96 -1.71 28.60
C ILE A 114 46.84 -0.98 29.61
N PHE A 115 46.20 -0.31 30.57
CA PHE A 115 46.89 0.32 31.69
C PHE A 115 47.05 -0.70 32.83
N ILE A 116 48.30 -0.99 33.20
CA ILE A 116 48.62 -1.79 34.39
C ILE A 116 48.86 -0.79 35.52
N ASP A 117 47.85 -0.54 36.34
CA ASP A 117 47.92 0.45 37.42
C ASP A 117 48.88 0.03 38.54
N TYR A 118 49.07 -1.28 38.73
CA TYR A 118 49.93 -1.84 39.78
C TYR A 118 50.74 -3.01 39.25
N PHE A 119 52.06 -2.86 39.26
CA PHE A 119 53.03 -3.93 39.03
C PHE A 119 53.90 -4.03 40.28
N GLY A 120 53.99 -5.23 40.85
CA GLY A 120 54.81 -5.50 42.03
C GLY A 120 55.48 -6.86 41.93
N VAL A 121 56.73 -6.93 42.36
CA VAL A 121 57.44 -8.20 42.53
C VAL A 121 57.32 -8.57 44.01
N ALA A 122 56.56 -9.64 44.28
CA ALA A 122 56.46 -10.18 45.62
C ALA A 122 57.62 -11.16 45.86
N TRP A 123 58.43 -10.90 46.88
CA TRP A 123 59.46 -11.82 47.34
C TRP A 123 58.97 -12.59 48.57
N ARG A 124 58.93 -13.92 48.45
CA ARG A 124 58.50 -14.83 49.52
C ARG A 124 59.68 -15.69 49.96
N PRO A 125 60.43 -15.29 51.01
CA PRO A 125 61.64 -16.00 51.43
C PRO A 125 61.31 -17.27 52.24
N PHE A 126 62.20 -18.26 52.13
CA PHE A 126 62.19 -19.49 52.91
C PHE A 126 63.57 -19.72 53.53
N TYR A 127 63.59 -20.17 54.79
CA TYR A 127 64.81 -20.61 55.47
C TYR A 127 64.98 -22.12 55.28
N LEU A 128 66.22 -22.53 55.01
CA LEU A 128 66.60 -23.95 54.96
C LEU A 128 67.29 -24.30 56.27
N ILE A 129 66.68 -25.21 57.03
CA ILE A 129 67.30 -25.76 58.23
C ILE A 129 67.57 -27.24 58.06
N SER A 130 68.71 -27.71 58.56
CA SER A 130 69.08 -29.12 58.59
C SER A 130 68.86 -29.65 60.00
N SER A 131 67.87 -30.53 60.17
CA SER A 131 67.62 -31.23 61.42
C SER A 131 67.65 -32.73 61.16
N SER A 132 68.51 -33.47 61.87
CA SER A 132 68.64 -34.93 61.77
C SER A 132 68.91 -35.47 60.35
N GLY A 133 69.66 -34.72 59.53
CA GLY A 133 70.04 -35.13 58.16
C GLY A 133 68.97 -34.90 57.09
N GLN A 134 67.81 -34.33 57.46
CA GLN A 134 66.79 -33.89 56.51
C GLN A 134 66.77 -32.36 56.43
N ILE A 135 66.78 -31.84 55.20
CA ILE A 135 66.66 -30.41 54.92
C ILE A 135 65.16 -30.09 54.89
N GLN A 136 64.73 -29.16 55.75
CA GLN A 136 63.35 -28.72 55.81
C GLN A 136 63.26 -27.21 55.50
N GLU A 137 62.29 -26.87 54.65
CA GLU A 137 61.96 -25.50 54.30
C GLU A 137 60.96 -24.93 55.31
N ILE A 138 61.32 -23.79 55.91
CA ILE A 138 60.44 -23.04 56.81
C ILE A 138 60.14 -21.68 56.17
N PRO A 139 58.86 -21.28 56.07
CA PRO A 139 58.51 -19.96 55.57
C PRO A 139 59.09 -18.86 56.46
N ALA A 140 59.79 -17.90 55.85
CA ALA A 140 60.39 -16.75 56.55
C ALA A 140 59.44 -15.54 56.66
N PHE A 141 58.16 -15.75 56.36
CA PHE A 141 57.06 -14.78 56.47
C PHE A 141 56.04 -15.34 57.47
N GLY A 142 55.39 -14.46 58.25
CA GLY A 142 54.39 -14.86 59.25
C GLY A 142 53.18 -15.56 58.63
N GLN A 143 52.47 -16.36 59.43
CA GLN A 143 51.12 -16.80 59.04
C GLN A 143 50.20 -15.57 59.08
N GLU A 144 49.41 -15.37 58.02
CA GLU A 144 48.30 -14.39 58.04
C GLU A 144 47.30 -14.71 59.15
#